data_AF-A0AA40HXE8-F1
#
_entry.id   AF-A0AA40HXE8-F1
#
_cell.length_a   1.000
_cell.length_b   1.000
_cell.length_c   1.000
_cell.angle_alpha   90.00
_cell.angle_beta   90.00
_cell.angle_gamma   90.00
#
_symmetry.space_group_name_H-M   'P 1'
#
loop_
_entity.id
_entity.type
_entity.pdbx_description
1 polymer ?
#
loop_
_entity_poly.entity_id
_entity_poly.type
_entity_poly.pdbx_seq_one_letter_code
_entity_poly.pdbx_strand_id
1 'polypeptide(L)'
;MQIGNHEHFNSWNQGFIIHHYAGKVSYDMDGFCERNRDVLFMDLIELMQSSELPFIKSLFPENLQADKKGRPTTAGSKIKKQANDLVSTLMKCTPHYIRCIKPNETKKPKDWEESRVKHQVEYLGLKENIRVRRAGYAYRRIFKKFLQRYAILTKATWPSWRGDEKQGVLHLLQSVNMDSDQFQLGRSKVFIKAPESLFLLEEMRERKYDGYARVIQKSWRKFAARKKYVQMREEASDLLLNKKERRRNSINRNFIGDYIGMEEHPELQQFVGKREKIDFADTVTKYDRRFKGIKRDLILTPKCLYLIGREKVKQGPDKGQVKEVLKRRIEMERILSVSLSTMQDDIFILHEQEYDSLLESVFKTEFLSLLAKRYEEKTQKQLPLKFSNTLELKLKKENWGPWSAGGSRQVQFHQGFGDLAILKPSNKVLQVSIGPGLPKNSRPTRRNMTQSRGYSSQTHNANYPMRAAPPPPGYHQNGVIKNQFVPHPHAPGNQRSNQKSLYTSMARPPLPRQQSTGSDRMSQMPESLDFLKVPDQGVAG
;
A
#
# COMPACT_ATOMS: atom_id res chain seq x y z
N MET A 1 52.30 45.65 -24.47
CA MET A 1 51.13 45.19 -25.24
C MET A 1 50.08 46.28 -25.11
N GLN A 2 49.75 47.00 -26.19
CA GLN A 2 48.76 48.08 -26.16
C GLN A 2 47.37 47.50 -25.89
N ILE A 3 46.81 47.79 -24.71
CA ILE A 3 45.50 47.28 -24.25
C ILE A 3 44.35 47.73 -25.17
N GLY A 4 44.53 48.82 -25.92
CA GLY A 4 43.52 49.39 -26.80
C GLY A 4 43.04 48.49 -27.95
N ASN A 5 43.80 47.43 -28.30
CA ASN A 5 43.47 46.55 -29.44
C ASN A 5 42.96 45.15 -29.02
N HIS A 6 42.63 44.96 -27.74
CA HIS A 6 42.19 43.65 -27.26
C HIS A 6 40.70 43.40 -27.60
N GLU A 7 40.37 42.24 -28.17
CA GLU A 7 39.01 41.90 -28.66
C GLU A 7 37.90 42.04 -27.59
N HIS A 8 38.27 41.91 -26.31
CA HIS A 8 37.35 42.05 -25.18
C HIS A 8 37.33 43.45 -24.53
N PHE A 9 37.99 44.44 -25.11
CA PHE A 9 38.09 45.80 -24.57
C PHE A 9 37.72 46.84 -25.65
N ASN A 10 36.84 47.78 -25.31
CA ASN A 10 36.57 48.96 -26.14
C ASN A 10 36.59 50.21 -25.26
N SER A 11 37.28 51.28 -25.68
CA SER A 11 37.31 52.56 -24.93
C SER A 11 36.50 53.66 -25.62
N TRP A 12 35.98 54.60 -24.84
CA TRP A 12 35.33 55.83 -25.31
C TRP A 12 35.63 56.98 -24.33
N ASN A 13 35.30 58.23 -24.67
CA ASN A 13 35.86 59.43 -24.00
C ASN A 13 35.66 59.52 -22.47
N GLN A 14 34.64 58.87 -21.90
CA GLN A 14 34.33 58.92 -20.47
C GLN A 14 34.32 57.53 -19.80
N GLY A 15 34.79 56.49 -20.49
CA GLY A 15 34.70 55.13 -19.96
C GLY A 15 35.34 54.06 -20.81
N PHE A 16 34.98 52.81 -20.51
CA PHE A 16 35.34 51.65 -21.34
C PHE A 16 34.31 50.53 -21.21
N ILE A 17 34.30 49.62 -22.17
CA ILE A 17 33.43 48.45 -22.22
C ILE A 17 34.32 47.22 -22.14
N ILE A 18 33.97 46.29 -21.25
CA ILE A 18 34.56 44.95 -21.20
C ILE A 18 33.56 43.93 -21.70
N HIS A 19 34.00 43.06 -22.60
CA HIS A 19 33.23 41.90 -23.03
C HIS A 19 33.45 40.76 -22.02
N HIS A 20 32.59 40.65 -21.01
CA HIS A 20 32.60 39.53 -20.07
C HIS A 20 31.95 38.29 -20.69
N TYR A 21 32.22 37.12 -20.11
CA TYR A 21 31.51 35.88 -20.47
C TYR A 21 29.99 36.01 -20.38
N ALA A 22 29.50 36.92 -19.52
CA ALA A 22 28.09 37.19 -19.27
C ALA A 22 27.49 38.28 -20.17
N GLY A 23 28.29 38.94 -21.02
CA GLY A 23 27.86 40.04 -21.87
C GLY A 23 28.78 41.27 -21.78
N LYS A 24 28.44 42.30 -22.56
CA LYS A 24 29.18 43.57 -22.60
C LYS A 24 28.76 44.44 -21.41
N VAL A 25 29.74 44.95 -20.66
CA VAL A 25 29.51 45.85 -19.52
C VAL A 25 30.26 47.15 -19.74
N SER A 26 29.53 48.26 -19.68
CA SER A 26 30.09 49.60 -19.74
C SER A 26 30.49 50.07 -18.34
N TYR A 27 31.71 50.58 -18.23
CA TYR A 27 32.29 51.15 -17.02
C TYR A 27 32.50 52.64 -17.24
N ASP A 28 31.94 53.44 -16.34
CA ASP A 28 32.27 54.85 -16.19
C ASP A 28 33.63 54.96 -15.48
N MET A 29 34.53 55.81 -15.98
CA MET A 29 35.86 55.99 -15.37
C MET A 29 35.87 57.01 -14.22
N ASP A 30 34.79 57.77 -14.03
CA ASP A 30 34.72 58.78 -12.97
C ASP A 30 34.93 58.16 -11.58
N GLY A 31 35.80 58.78 -10.79
CA GLY A 31 36.15 58.33 -9.43
C GLY A 31 36.98 57.02 -9.34
N PHE A 32 37.43 56.43 -10.45
CA PHE A 32 38.18 55.15 -10.41
C PHE A 32 39.50 55.26 -9.63
N CYS A 33 40.25 56.34 -9.83
CA CYS A 33 41.55 56.56 -9.21
C CYS A 33 41.41 56.78 -7.70
N GLU A 34 40.42 57.56 -7.30
CA GLU A 34 40.09 57.89 -5.91
C GLU A 34 39.64 56.64 -5.17
N ARG A 35 38.71 55.86 -5.74
CA ARG A 35 38.24 54.59 -5.14
C ARG A 35 39.33 53.54 -5.03
N ASN A 36 40.33 53.58 -5.90
CA ASN A 36 41.46 52.66 -5.86
C ASN A 36 42.55 53.09 -4.85
N ARG A 37 42.52 54.36 -4.41
CA ARG A 37 43.44 54.95 -3.43
C ARG A 37 43.04 54.53 -2.02
N ASP A 38 43.35 53.28 -1.68
CA ASP A 38 43.03 52.64 -0.41
C ASP A 38 44.18 52.79 0.61
N VAL A 39 44.53 54.05 0.88
CA VAL A 39 45.63 54.41 1.77
C VAL A 39 45.07 54.89 3.11
N LEU A 40 45.34 54.13 4.17
CA LEU A 40 45.17 54.59 5.54
C LEU A 40 46.53 55.14 6.02
N PHE A 41 46.58 56.42 6.38
CA PHE A 41 47.79 57.08 6.83
C PHE A 41 48.23 56.55 8.21
N MET A 42 49.54 56.46 8.44
CA MET A 42 50.09 55.89 9.69
C MET A 42 49.68 56.72 10.92
N ASP A 43 49.61 58.04 10.80
CA ASP A 43 49.18 58.94 11.89
C ASP A 43 47.76 58.64 12.37
N LEU A 44 46.88 58.21 11.47
CA LEU A 44 45.52 57.78 11.81
C LEU A 44 45.52 56.44 12.54
N ILE A 45 46.41 55.52 12.15
CA ILE A 45 46.59 54.23 12.84
C ILE A 45 47.11 54.47 14.26
N GLU A 46 48.09 55.34 14.42
CA GLU A 46 48.67 55.72 15.71
C GLU A 46 47.60 56.34 16.64
N LEU A 47 46.80 57.27 16.12
CA LEU A 47 45.68 57.87 16.85
C LEU A 47 44.66 56.82 17.31
N MET A 48 44.35 55.82 16.48
CA MET A 48 43.42 54.77 16.86
C MET A 48 44.02 53.81 17.91
N GLN A 49 45.33 53.57 17.86
CA GLN A 49 46.07 52.76 18.84
C GLN A 49 46.22 53.47 20.20
N SER A 50 46.15 54.80 20.25
CA SER A 50 46.17 55.57 21.50
C SER A 50 44.82 55.58 22.24
N SER A 51 43.75 55.06 21.64
CA SER A 51 42.40 55.00 22.26
C SER A 51 42.41 54.22 23.58
N GLU A 52 41.71 54.66 24.62
CA GLU A 52 41.62 53.90 25.88
C GLU A 52 40.74 52.64 25.77
N LEU A 53 39.94 52.52 24.71
CA LEU A 53 39.04 51.39 24.48
C LEU A 53 39.79 50.20 23.88
N PRO A 54 39.86 49.03 24.55
CA PRO A 54 40.58 47.86 24.05
C PRO A 54 40.05 47.35 22.70
N PHE A 55 38.76 47.50 22.44
CA PHE A 55 38.15 47.13 21.17
C PHE A 55 38.67 47.98 20.00
N ILE A 56 38.88 49.29 20.20
CA ILE A 56 39.38 50.16 19.13
C ILE A 56 40.84 49.83 18.82
N LYS A 57 41.67 49.58 19.84
CA LYS A 57 43.06 49.13 19.63
C LYS A 57 43.14 47.82 18.85
N SER A 58 42.22 46.88 19.09
CA SER A 58 42.28 45.56 18.44
C SER A 58 41.92 45.58 16.94
N LEU A 59 41.24 46.63 16.46
CA LEU A 59 40.93 46.81 15.04
C LEU A 59 42.15 47.25 14.19
N PHE A 60 43.21 47.76 14.82
CA PHE A 60 44.41 48.30 14.16
C PHE A 60 45.68 47.62 14.70
N PRO A 61 45.94 46.34 14.35
CA PRO A 61 47.05 45.56 14.88
C PRO A 61 48.41 45.85 14.22
N GLU A 62 48.49 46.85 13.33
CA GLU A 62 49.69 47.17 12.58
C GLU A 62 50.86 47.59 13.47
N ASN A 63 52.04 46.99 13.25
CA ASN A 63 53.26 47.40 13.92
C ASN A 63 53.89 48.61 13.21
N LEU A 64 53.80 49.79 13.84
CA LEU A 64 54.30 51.06 13.31
C LEU A 64 55.84 51.15 13.27
N GLN A 65 56.56 50.29 14.01
CA GLN A 65 58.03 50.24 14.00
C GLN A 65 58.61 49.37 12.88
N ALA A 66 57.76 48.68 12.11
CA ALA A 66 58.21 47.85 11.00
C ALA A 66 58.46 48.72 9.76
N ASP A 67 59.72 48.80 9.33
CA ASP A 67 60.22 49.63 8.24
C ASP A 67 59.65 49.18 6.87
N LYS A 68 58.42 49.61 6.51
CA LYS A 68 57.75 49.23 5.26
C LYS A 68 58.18 50.16 4.11
N LYS A 69 59.33 49.88 3.51
CA LYS A 69 59.83 50.55 2.28
C LYS A 69 59.15 50.04 1.00
N GLY A 70 57.83 50.21 0.89
CA GLY A 70 57.06 49.80 -0.28
C GLY A 70 55.94 50.78 -0.64
N ARG A 71 55.62 50.90 -1.93
CA ARG A 71 54.48 51.70 -2.40
C ARG A 71 53.19 51.20 -1.71
N PRO A 72 52.32 52.08 -1.20
CA PRO A 72 51.06 51.68 -0.58
C PRO A 72 50.26 50.77 -1.52
N THR A 73 49.74 49.66 -1.00
CA THR A 73 48.90 48.74 -1.77
C THR A 73 47.59 49.42 -2.14
N THR A 74 47.17 49.34 -3.40
CA THR A 74 45.86 49.85 -3.86
C THR A 74 44.74 48.85 -3.58
N ALA A 75 43.48 49.31 -3.55
CA ALA A 75 42.31 48.44 -3.39
C ALA A 75 42.33 47.31 -4.43
N GLY A 76 42.54 47.65 -5.70
CA GLY A 76 42.59 46.67 -6.79
C GLY A 76 43.68 45.62 -6.61
N SER A 77 44.83 46.01 -6.07
CA SER A 77 45.93 45.07 -5.78
C SER A 77 45.57 44.10 -4.66
N LYS A 78 44.94 44.60 -3.59
CA LYS A 78 44.46 43.77 -2.47
C LYS A 78 43.39 42.78 -2.92
N ILE A 79 42.37 43.27 -3.65
CA ILE A 79 41.27 42.44 -4.18
C ILE A 79 41.81 41.34 -5.10
N LYS A 80 42.74 41.69 -6.01
CA LYS A 80 43.36 40.71 -6.92
C LYS A 80 44.11 39.62 -6.14
N LYS A 81 44.90 40.00 -5.12
CA LYS A 81 45.62 39.05 -4.28
C LYS A 81 44.67 38.12 -3.55
N GLN A 82 43.65 38.66 -2.88
CA GLN A 82 42.64 37.89 -2.15
C GLN A 82 41.87 36.93 -3.07
N ALA A 83 41.51 37.37 -4.28
CA ALA A 83 40.84 36.51 -5.26
C ALA A 83 41.72 35.33 -5.70
N ASN A 84 43.02 35.56 -5.93
CA ASN A 84 43.96 34.49 -6.28
C ASN A 84 44.16 33.51 -5.12
N ASP A 85 44.28 34.00 -3.89
CA ASP A 85 44.43 33.17 -2.69
C ASP A 85 43.17 32.29 -2.49
N LEU A 86 41.98 32.84 -2.74
CA LEU A 86 40.72 32.11 -2.73
C LEU A 86 40.70 31.00 -3.79
N VAL A 87 41.05 31.32 -5.05
CA VAL A 87 41.09 30.33 -6.14
C VAL A 87 42.05 29.19 -5.80
N SER A 88 43.26 29.51 -5.31
CA SER A 88 44.24 28.51 -4.87
C SER A 88 43.68 27.58 -3.79
N THR A 89 42.89 28.12 -2.86
CA THR A 89 42.24 27.34 -1.80
C THR A 89 41.13 26.44 -2.37
N LEU A 90 40.28 26.96 -3.27
CA LEU A 90 39.22 26.18 -3.91
C LEU A 90 39.74 25.03 -4.76
N MET A 91 40.91 25.19 -5.39
CA MET A 91 41.53 24.14 -6.20
C MET A 91 42.09 22.97 -5.38
N LYS A 92 42.23 23.11 -4.05
CA LYS A 92 42.67 22.04 -3.15
C LYS A 92 41.56 21.06 -2.76
N CYS A 93 40.29 21.38 -3.04
CA CYS A 93 39.14 20.55 -2.67
C CYS A 93 38.33 20.11 -3.90
N THR A 94 37.33 19.25 -3.68
CA THR A 94 36.37 18.86 -4.72
C THR A 94 35.23 19.89 -4.76
N PRO A 95 35.08 20.68 -5.83
CA PRO A 95 34.09 21.75 -5.86
C PRO A 95 32.68 21.22 -6.13
N HIS A 96 31.72 21.75 -5.40
CA HIS A 96 30.28 21.61 -5.66
C HIS A 96 29.70 22.98 -6.00
N TYR A 97 28.89 23.06 -7.06
CA TYR A 97 28.37 24.33 -7.56
C TYR A 97 26.85 24.42 -7.37
N ILE A 98 26.40 25.48 -6.72
CA ILE A 98 24.98 25.87 -6.66
C ILE A 98 24.79 27.07 -7.58
N ARG A 99 23.82 26.99 -8.49
CA ARG A 99 23.51 28.05 -9.46
C ARG A 99 22.15 28.63 -9.13
N CYS A 100 22.13 29.83 -8.60
CA CYS A 100 20.89 30.53 -8.25
C CYS A 100 20.33 31.28 -9.47
N ILE A 101 19.02 31.22 -9.65
CA ILE A 101 18.29 31.94 -10.71
C ILE A 101 17.25 32.83 -10.03
N LYS A 102 17.23 34.11 -10.37
CA LYS A 102 16.22 35.08 -9.94
C LYS A 102 15.02 35.03 -10.91
N PRO A 103 13.85 34.54 -10.49
CA PRO A 103 12.74 34.29 -11.42
C PRO A 103 12.05 35.57 -11.92
N ASN A 104 12.14 36.67 -11.17
CA ASN A 104 11.53 37.98 -11.50
C ASN A 104 12.27 39.11 -10.78
N GLU A 105 12.18 40.34 -11.29
CA GLU A 105 12.66 41.55 -10.60
C GLU A 105 11.66 42.10 -9.56
N THR A 106 10.39 41.73 -9.66
CA THR A 106 9.28 42.18 -8.78
C THR A 106 9.37 41.65 -7.35
N LYS A 107 10.26 40.69 -7.09
CA LYS A 107 10.47 39.99 -5.81
C LYS A 107 9.22 39.24 -5.32
N LYS A 108 8.36 38.80 -6.25
CA LYS A 108 7.12 38.06 -5.91
C LYS A 108 7.32 36.55 -6.00
N PRO A 109 6.72 35.77 -5.10
CA PRO A 109 6.69 34.32 -5.24
C PRO A 109 5.81 33.93 -6.44
N LYS A 110 6.19 32.86 -7.15
CA LYS A 110 5.44 32.30 -8.30
C LYS A 110 5.28 33.24 -9.51
N ASP A 111 6.06 34.31 -9.58
CA ASP A 111 6.12 35.22 -10.71
C ASP A 111 7.33 34.84 -11.60
N TRP A 112 7.13 34.70 -12.91
CA TRP A 112 8.11 34.14 -13.85
C TRP A 112 8.34 35.05 -15.04
N GLU A 113 9.54 35.60 -15.13
CA GLU A 113 9.98 36.46 -16.22
C GLU A 113 10.93 35.68 -17.14
N GLU A 114 10.39 35.14 -18.23
CA GLU A 114 11.12 34.22 -19.12
C GLU A 114 12.37 34.84 -19.74
N SER A 115 12.30 36.09 -20.20
CA SER A 115 13.44 36.83 -20.76
C SER A 115 14.60 36.92 -19.78
N ARG A 116 14.29 37.23 -18.51
CA ARG A 116 15.25 37.36 -17.42
C ARG A 116 15.87 36.02 -17.04
N VAL A 117 15.07 34.97 -16.92
CA VAL A 117 15.58 33.63 -16.63
C VAL A 117 16.42 33.11 -17.79
N LYS A 118 15.99 33.31 -19.04
CA LYS A 118 16.76 32.92 -20.23
C LYS A 118 18.13 33.58 -20.26
N HIS A 119 18.20 34.90 -20.05
CA HIS A 119 19.47 35.62 -19.96
C HIS A 119 20.36 35.03 -18.86
N GLN A 120 19.79 34.66 -17.70
CA GLN A 120 20.52 33.99 -16.61
C GLN A 120 21.04 32.60 -16.98
N VAL A 121 20.23 31.79 -17.65
CA VAL A 121 20.63 30.45 -18.11
C VAL A 121 21.80 30.55 -19.10
N GLU A 122 21.77 31.55 -19.99
CA GLU A 122 22.82 31.84 -20.97
C GLU A 122 24.10 32.33 -20.29
N TYR A 123 24.03 33.39 -19.48
CA TYR A 123 25.24 33.95 -18.85
C TYR A 123 25.85 33.02 -17.80
N LEU A 124 25.05 32.25 -17.05
CA LEU A 124 25.57 31.23 -16.12
C LEU A 124 26.21 30.04 -16.86
N GLY A 125 26.10 29.99 -18.19
CA GLY A 125 26.63 28.94 -19.04
C GLY A 125 25.99 27.59 -18.76
N LEU A 126 24.74 27.53 -18.27
CA LEU A 126 24.12 26.27 -17.86
C LEU A 126 23.96 25.32 -19.05
N LYS A 127 23.58 25.85 -20.21
CA LYS A 127 23.48 25.09 -21.46
C LYS A 127 24.82 24.51 -21.90
N GLU A 128 25.89 25.31 -21.80
CA GLU A 128 27.23 24.85 -22.16
C GLU A 128 27.77 23.83 -21.15
N ASN A 129 27.51 24.02 -19.85
CA ASN A 129 27.83 23.04 -18.81
C ASN A 129 27.16 21.67 -19.10
N ILE A 130 25.90 21.68 -19.55
CA ILE A 130 25.21 20.45 -19.97
C ILE A 130 25.84 19.89 -21.24
N ARG A 131 26.14 20.73 -22.24
CA ARG A 131 26.77 20.30 -23.49
C ARG A 131 28.12 19.65 -23.25
N VAL A 132 29.00 20.26 -22.45
CA VAL A 132 30.31 19.70 -22.07
C VAL A 132 30.14 18.38 -21.34
N ARG A 133 29.15 18.26 -20.44
CA ARG A 133 28.84 16.99 -19.76
C ARG A 133 28.28 15.92 -20.70
N ARG A 134 27.54 16.29 -21.75
CA ARG A 134 26.96 15.38 -22.75
C ARG A 134 27.90 15.03 -23.92
N ALA A 135 28.87 15.88 -24.23
CA ALA A 135 29.82 15.68 -25.33
C ALA A 135 30.80 14.52 -25.06
N GLY A 136 30.90 14.08 -23.80
CA GLY A 136 31.62 12.87 -23.41
C GLY A 136 30.69 11.80 -22.86
N TYR A 137 31.16 11.13 -21.82
CA TYR A 137 30.36 10.15 -21.09
C TYR A 137 29.56 10.84 -19.99
N ALA A 138 28.23 10.89 -20.13
CA ALA A 138 27.32 11.48 -19.15
C ALA A 138 27.45 10.84 -17.76
N TYR A 139 27.86 9.56 -17.69
CA TYR A 139 28.04 8.85 -16.44
C TYR A 139 29.37 8.11 -16.40
N ARG A 140 30.02 8.14 -15.22
CA ARG A 140 31.27 7.43 -14.96
C ARG A 140 31.30 6.89 -13.53
N ARG A 141 31.57 5.60 -13.34
CA ARG A 141 31.61 4.99 -12.00
C ARG A 141 32.60 3.83 -11.93
N ILE A 142 33.21 3.64 -10.75
CA ILE A 142 34.10 2.51 -10.47
C ILE A 142 33.33 1.19 -10.61
N PHE A 143 33.93 0.17 -11.24
CA PHE A 143 33.28 -1.12 -11.52
C PHE A 143 32.65 -1.75 -10.28
N LYS A 144 33.39 -1.90 -9.17
CA LYS A 144 32.85 -2.36 -7.87
C LYS A 144 31.57 -1.65 -7.44
N LYS A 145 31.55 -0.32 -7.46
CA LYS A 145 30.39 0.49 -7.03
C LYS A 145 29.22 0.35 -8.01
N PHE A 146 29.49 0.12 -9.30
CA PHE A 146 28.46 -0.13 -10.30
C PHE A 146 27.82 -1.51 -10.08
N LEU A 147 28.67 -2.55 -9.93
CA LEU A 147 28.24 -3.91 -9.62
C LEU A 147 27.37 -3.97 -8.37
N GLN A 148 27.80 -3.38 -7.26
CA GLN A 148 27.01 -3.36 -6.03
C GLN A 148 25.62 -2.73 -6.20
N ARG A 149 25.52 -1.64 -6.98
CA ARG A 149 24.25 -0.95 -7.20
C ARG A 149 23.28 -1.77 -8.04
N TYR A 150 23.79 -2.41 -9.09
CA TYR A 150 22.99 -3.06 -10.12
C TYR A 150 23.01 -4.60 -10.04
N ALA A 151 23.65 -5.17 -9.01
CA ALA A 151 23.75 -6.62 -8.79
C ALA A 151 22.39 -7.33 -8.80
N ILE A 152 21.32 -6.64 -8.39
CA ILE A 152 19.96 -7.17 -8.33
C ILE A 152 19.35 -7.47 -9.71
N LEU A 153 19.89 -6.90 -10.79
CA LEU A 153 19.33 -7.05 -12.14
C LEU A 153 19.39 -8.50 -12.64
N THR A 154 20.43 -9.24 -12.27
CA THR A 154 20.64 -10.62 -12.70
C THR A 154 20.87 -11.56 -11.51
N LYS A 155 20.57 -12.84 -11.71
CA LYS A 155 20.85 -13.88 -10.71
C LYS A 155 22.36 -14.15 -10.55
N ALA A 156 23.15 -13.93 -11.60
CA ALA A 156 24.58 -14.20 -11.58
C ALA A 156 25.36 -13.14 -10.78
N THR A 157 24.91 -11.89 -10.83
CA THR A 157 25.52 -10.79 -10.06
C THR A 157 25.00 -10.66 -8.64
N TRP A 158 23.82 -11.23 -8.34
CA TRP A 158 23.22 -11.18 -7.01
C TRP A 158 23.71 -12.33 -6.11
N PRO A 159 23.97 -12.10 -4.81
CA PRO A 159 23.99 -10.82 -4.08
C PRO A 159 25.29 -10.03 -4.27
N SER A 160 26.34 -10.70 -4.74
CA SER A 160 27.63 -10.10 -5.05
C SER A 160 28.32 -10.86 -6.17
N TRP A 161 28.97 -10.12 -7.06
CA TRP A 161 29.83 -10.67 -8.09
C TRP A 161 31.17 -11.13 -7.50
N ARG A 162 31.64 -12.32 -7.89
CA ARG A 162 32.89 -12.92 -7.36
C ARG A 162 34.04 -13.00 -8.36
N GLY A 163 33.77 -12.72 -9.64
CA GLY A 163 34.80 -12.74 -10.70
C GLY A 163 35.43 -11.37 -10.93
N ASP A 164 36.11 -11.24 -12.06
CA ASP A 164 36.66 -9.96 -12.51
C ASP A 164 35.57 -8.89 -12.64
N GLU A 165 35.82 -7.70 -12.08
CA GLU A 165 34.80 -6.65 -11.97
C GLU A 165 34.38 -6.15 -13.35
N LYS A 166 35.32 -6.05 -14.31
CA LYS A 166 35.04 -5.56 -15.66
C LYS A 166 34.11 -6.54 -16.40
N GLN A 167 34.35 -7.84 -16.26
CA GLN A 167 33.45 -8.87 -16.80
C GLN A 167 32.06 -8.83 -16.16
N GLY A 168 31.97 -8.61 -14.86
CA GLY A 168 30.67 -8.49 -14.18
C GLY A 168 29.87 -7.28 -14.67
N VAL A 169 30.53 -6.14 -14.89
CA VAL A 169 29.88 -4.95 -15.46
C VAL A 169 29.41 -5.22 -16.89
N LEU A 170 30.25 -5.86 -17.71
CA LEU A 170 29.88 -6.24 -19.07
C LEU A 170 28.64 -7.16 -19.08
N HIS A 171 28.61 -8.16 -18.20
CA HIS A 171 27.46 -9.06 -18.04
C HIS A 171 26.17 -8.30 -17.70
N LEU A 172 26.23 -7.35 -16.76
CA LEU A 172 25.06 -6.52 -16.41
C LEU A 172 24.56 -5.71 -17.60
N LEU A 173 25.47 -5.02 -18.30
CA LEU A 173 25.10 -4.17 -19.44
C LEU A 173 24.51 -4.99 -20.59
N GLN A 174 25.03 -6.19 -20.84
CA GLN A 174 24.47 -7.13 -21.82
C GLN A 174 23.11 -7.67 -21.37
N SER A 175 22.92 -7.97 -20.09
CA SER A 175 21.65 -8.49 -19.57
C SER A 175 20.46 -7.53 -19.70
N VAL A 176 20.75 -6.23 -19.82
CA VAL A 176 19.75 -5.18 -20.06
C VAL A 176 19.67 -4.75 -21.52
N ASN A 177 20.35 -5.47 -22.42
CA ASN A 177 20.46 -5.16 -23.84
C ASN A 177 20.94 -3.73 -24.12
N MET A 178 21.94 -3.26 -23.36
CA MET A 178 22.57 -1.97 -23.67
C MET A 178 23.49 -2.11 -24.87
N ASP A 179 23.26 -1.30 -25.90
CA ASP A 179 24.08 -1.29 -27.12
C ASP A 179 25.53 -0.93 -26.78
N SER A 180 26.48 -1.56 -27.48
CA SER A 180 27.92 -1.43 -27.20
C SER A 180 28.49 -0.04 -27.49
N ASP A 181 27.80 0.78 -28.28
CA ASP A 181 28.16 2.17 -28.57
C ASP A 181 27.72 3.15 -27.47
N GLN A 182 26.83 2.71 -26.57
CA GLN A 182 26.32 3.52 -25.45
C GLN A 182 27.23 3.47 -24.22
N PHE A 183 28.20 2.56 -24.17
CA PHE A 183 29.12 2.46 -23.05
C PHE A 183 30.56 2.13 -23.46
N GLN A 184 31.50 2.48 -22.60
CA GLN A 184 32.89 2.06 -22.71
C GLN A 184 33.42 1.60 -21.34
N LEU A 185 34.18 0.52 -21.33
CA LEU A 185 34.85 0.02 -20.13
C LEU A 185 36.29 0.52 -20.11
N GLY A 186 36.59 1.46 -19.20
CA GLY A 186 37.94 1.95 -18.96
C GLY A 186 38.80 0.96 -18.17
N ARG A 187 39.89 1.45 -17.58
CA ARG A 187 40.78 0.64 -16.72
C ARG A 187 40.11 0.19 -15.42
N SER A 188 39.43 1.12 -14.73
CA SER A 188 38.79 0.87 -13.43
C SER A 188 37.34 1.34 -13.32
N LYS A 189 36.82 1.97 -14.40
CA LYS A 189 35.52 2.63 -14.41
C LYS A 189 34.74 2.27 -15.67
N VAL A 190 33.43 2.16 -15.51
CA VAL A 190 32.46 2.14 -16.60
C VAL A 190 32.08 3.57 -16.95
N PHE A 191 31.91 3.80 -18.25
CA PHE A 191 31.52 5.07 -18.83
C PHE A 191 30.27 4.85 -19.68
N ILE A 192 29.20 5.61 -19.45
CA ILE A 192 27.95 5.53 -20.21
C ILE A 192 27.73 6.88 -20.90
N LYS A 193 27.45 6.83 -22.21
CA LYS A 193 27.40 7.98 -23.11
C LYS A 193 26.10 8.76 -22.93
N ALA A 194 24.98 8.08 -23.10
CA ALA A 194 23.64 8.68 -23.05
C ALA A 194 23.02 8.58 -21.65
N PRO A 195 22.43 9.67 -21.10
CA PRO A 195 21.69 9.59 -19.84
C PRO A 195 20.49 8.64 -19.92
N GLU A 196 19.89 8.49 -21.10
CA GLU A 196 18.77 7.58 -21.35
C GLU A 196 19.13 6.12 -21.03
N SER A 197 20.36 5.69 -21.38
CA SER A 197 20.86 4.34 -21.06
C SER A 197 21.04 4.12 -19.55
N LEU A 198 21.38 5.18 -18.80
CA LEU A 198 21.43 5.12 -17.34
C LEU A 198 20.02 5.02 -16.74
N PHE A 199 19.06 5.78 -17.27
CA PHE A 199 17.68 5.71 -16.80
C PHE A 199 17.06 4.33 -17.01
N LEU A 200 17.35 3.68 -18.14
CA LEU A 200 16.94 2.29 -18.37
C LEU A 200 17.44 1.33 -17.26
N LEU A 201 18.71 1.46 -16.86
CA LEU A 201 19.30 0.66 -15.78
C LEU A 201 18.59 0.87 -14.44
N GLU A 202 18.28 2.13 -14.11
CA GLU A 202 17.57 2.48 -12.87
C GLU A 202 16.14 1.95 -12.88
N GLU A 203 15.42 2.13 -13.99
CA GLU A 203 14.04 1.65 -14.13
C GLU A 203 13.95 0.12 -14.07
N MET A 204 14.89 -0.60 -14.72
CA MET A 204 14.97 -2.06 -14.60
C MET A 204 15.27 -2.52 -13.18
N ARG A 205 16.10 -1.77 -12.45
CA ARG A 205 16.43 -2.04 -11.05
C ARG A 205 15.22 -1.85 -10.15
N GLU A 206 14.45 -0.79 -10.33
CA GLU A 206 13.20 -0.55 -9.60
C GLU A 206 12.18 -1.67 -9.85
N ARG A 207 11.96 -2.08 -11.10
CA ARG A 207 11.06 -3.20 -11.42
C ARG A 207 11.45 -4.51 -10.70
N LYS A 208 12.75 -4.78 -10.52
CA LYS A 208 13.22 -5.94 -9.75
C LYS A 208 12.87 -5.82 -8.27
N TYR A 209 13.06 -4.64 -7.66
CA TYR A 209 12.65 -4.39 -6.28
C TYR A 209 11.16 -4.58 -6.09
N ASP A 210 10.33 -4.04 -6.98
CA ASP A 210 8.88 -4.22 -6.93
C ASP A 210 8.48 -5.70 -6.98
N GLY A 211 9.15 -6.47 -7.84
CA GLY A 211 8.97 -7.92 -7.91
C GLY A 211 9.23 -8.61 -6.57
N TYR A 212 10.36 -8.33 -5.93
CA TYR A 212 10.71 -8.92 -4.63
C TYR A 212 9.83 -8.42 -3.48
N ALA A 213 9.50 -7.12 -3.46
CA ALA A 213 8.60 -6.53 -2.49
C ALA A 213 7.22 -7.22 -2.54
N ARG A 214 6.68 -7.49 -3.74
CA ARG A 214 5.42 -8.22 -3.91
C ARG A 214 5.50 -9.65 -3.35
N VAL A 215 6.62 -10.35 -3.50
CA VAL A 215 6.81 -11.69 -2.92
C VAL A 215 6.77 -11.64 -1.39
N ILE A 216 7.45 -10.68 -0.79
CA ILE A 216 7.47 -10.46 0.67
C ILE A 216 6.07 -10.09 1.15
N GLN A 217 5.43 -9.10 0.52
CA GLN A 217 4.08 -8.66 0.85
C GLN A 217 3.06 -9.80 0.75
N LYS A 218 3.11 -10.62 -0.30
CA LYS A 218 2.22 -11.79 -0.46
C LYS A 218 2.41 -12.79 0.68
N SER A 219 3.65 -13.06 1.04
CA SER A 219 4.00 -14.01 2.10
C SER A 219 3.55 -13.51 3.47
N TRP A 220 3.79 -12.23 3.76
CA TRP A 220 3.31 -11.56 4.97
C TRP A 220 1.78 -11.57 5.05
N ARG A 221 1.08 -11.18 3.96
CA ARG A 221 -0.39 -11.11 3.95
C ARG A 221 -1.01 -12.48 4.20
N LYS A 222 -0.44 -13.52 3.59
CA LYS A 222 -0.83 -14.92 3.85
C LYS A 222 -0.61 -15.30 5.31
N PHE A 223 0.55 -14.97 5.88
CA PHE A 223 0.86 -15.27 7.29
C PHE A 223 -0.10 -14.56 8.25
N ALA A 224 -0.30 -13.26 8.07
CA ALA A 224 -1.18 -12.45 8.91
C ALA A 224 -2.64 -12.93 8.83
N ALA A 225 -3.14 -13.19 7.62
CA ALA A 225 -4.47 -13.75 7.42
C ALA A 225 -4.62 -15.13 8.10
N ARG A 226 -3.61 -16.01 7.96
CA ARG A 226 -3.60 -17.32 8.61
C ARG A 226 -3.58 -17.21 10.13
N LYS A 227 -2.76 -16.33 10.69
CA LYS A 227 -2.66 -16.09 12.14
C LYS A 227 -4.02 -15.63 12.70
N LYS A 228 -4.61 -14.61 12.08
CA LYS A 228 -5.93 -14.09 12.46
C LYS A 228 -7.01 -15.16 12.38
N TYR A 229 -6.98 -15.97 11.32
CA TYR A 229 -7.93 -17.05 11.12
C TYR A 229 -7.82 -18.17 12.18
N VAL A 230 -6.60 -18.59 12.52
CA VAL A 230 -6.38 -19.58 13.60
C VAL A 230 -6.86 -19.03 14.93
N GLN A 231 -6.56 -17.77 15.24
CA GLN A 231 -7.00 -17.11 16.45
C GLN A 231 -8.53 -17.09 16.57
N MET A 232 -9.25 -16.64 15.52
CA MET A 232 -10.72 -16.64 15.52
C MET A 232 -11.31 -18.05 15.74
N ARG A 233 -10.67 -19.09 15.21
CA ARG A 233 -11.09 -20.48 15.42
C ARG A 233 -10.86 -20.96 16.85
N GLU A 234 -9.74 -20.60 17.45
CA GLU A 234 -9.44 -20.92 18.85
C GLU A 234 -10.45 -20.22 19.77
N GLU A 235 -10.67 -18.91 19.60
CA GLU A 235 -11.67 -18.12 20.34
C GLU A 235 -13.08 -18.73 20.22
N ALA A 236 -13.51 -19.08 19.00
CA ALA A 236 -14.81 -19.72 18.78
C ALA A 236 -14.92 -21.11 19.42
N SER A 237 -13.80 -21.84 19.49
CA SER A 237 -13.77 -23.14 20.15
C SER A 237 -13.86 -23.00 21.66
N ASP A 238 -13.19 -21.99 22.23
CA ASP A 238 -13.14 -21.76 23.67
C ASP A 238 -14.52 -21.43 24.27
N LEU A 239 -15.42 -20.78 23.50
CA LEU A 239 -16.81 -20.52 23.92
C LEU A 239 -17.59 -21.78 24.32
N LEU A 240 -17.30 -22.91 23.69
CA LEU A 240 -18.03 -24.17 23.86
C LEU A 240 -17.23 -25.25 24.58
N LEU A 241 -15.94 -24.99 24.82
CA LEU A 241 -15.00 -25.95 25.41
C LEU A 241 -15.47 -26.39 26.80
N ASN A 242 -15.38 -27.69 27.07
CA ASN A 242 -15.82 -28.34 28.31
C ASN A 242 -17.32 -28.21 28.63
N LYS A 243 -18.10 -27.49 27.80
CA LYS A 243 -19.53 -27.23 28.03
C LYS A 243 -20.44 -28.00 27.07
N LYS A 244 -20.03 -28.16 25.79
CA LYS A 244 -20.82 -28.85 24.75
C LYS A 244 -19.98 -29.85 23.96
N GLU A 245 -20.53 -31.03 23.69
CA GLU A 245 -19.91 -32.04 22.83
C GLU A 245 -19.64 -31.48 21.43
N ARG A 246 -18.56 -31.96 20.82
CA ARG A 246 -18.05 -31.39 19.58
C ARG A 246 -18.41 -32.28 18.40
N ARG A 247 -18.86 -31.68 17.31
CA ARG A 247 -19.13 -32.42 16.08
C ARG A 247 -17.83 -32.65 15.32
N ARG A 248 -17.62 -33.89 14.86
CA ARG A 248 -16.42 -34.29 14.11
C ARG A 248 -16.09 -33.33 12.96
N ASN A 249 -17.09 -32.96 12.19
CA ASN A 249 -16.94 -32.10 11.01
C ASN A 249 -16.95 -30.59 11.31
N SER A 250 -17.22 -30.14 12.55
CA SER A 250 -17.26 -28.70 12.88
C SER A 250 -15.94 -28.17 13.45
N ILE A 251 -15.15 -29.01 14.11
CA ILE A 251 -13.88 -28.62 14.78
C ILE A 251 -12.87 -27.99 13.81
N ASN A 252 -12.81 -28.53 12.59
CA ASN A 252 -11.85 -28.12 11.57
C ASN A 252 -12.46 -27.40 10.38
N ARG A 253 -13.72 -27.00 10.48
CA ARG A 253 -14.40 -26.30 9.38
C ARG A 253 -13.85 -24.88 9.23
N ASN A 254 -13.82 -24.41 8.00
CA ASN A 254 -13.50 -23.01 7.71
C ASN A 254 -14.66 -22.08 8.02
N PHE A 255 -14.33 -20.94 8.62
CA PHE A 255 -15.27 -19.84 8.83
C PHE A 255 -15.26 -18.94 7.60
N ILE A 256 -16.44 -18.71 7.04
CA ILE A 256 -16.67 -17.96 5.80
C ILE A 256 -17.41 -16.65 6.10
N GLY A 257 -18.27 -16.65 7.13
CA GLY A 257 -19.17 -15.56 7.47
C GLY A 257 -20.42 -15.60 6.60
N ASP A 258 -20.30 -15.21 5.34
CA ASP A 258 -21.41 -15.12 4.40
C ASP A 258 -21.58 -16.41 3.58
N TYR A 259 -22.50 -17.27 4.02
CA TYR A 259 -22.84 -18.53 3.36
C TYR A 259 -24.02 -18.40 2.38
N ILE A 260 -24.67 -17.23 2.34
CA ILE A 260 -25.75 -16.95 1.39
C ILE A 260 -25.16 -16.33 0.12
N GLY A 261 -24.09 -15.54 0.23
CA GLY A 261 -23.57 -14.74 -0.88
C GLY A 261 -24.39 -13.46 -1.02
N MET A 262 -24.44 -12.64 0.04
CA MET A 262 -25.29 -11.46 0.11
C MET A 262 -25.07 -10.48 -1.05
N GLU A 263 -23.89 -10.45 -1.67
CA GLU A 263 -23.60 -9.65 -2.87
C GLU A 263 -24.46 -10.03 -4.08
N GLU A 264 -24.81 -11.31 -4.23
CA GLU A 264 -25.64 -11.83 -5.32
C GLU A 264 -27.15 -11.74 -5.03
N HIS A 265 -27.52 -11.28 -3.83
CA HIS A 265 -28.90 -11.24 -3.31
C HIS A 265 -29.33 -9.80 -2.93
N PRO A 266 -29.53 -8.89 -3.90
CA PRO A 266 -29.94 -7.50 -3.63
C PRO A 266 -31.27 -7.39 -2.88
N GLU A 267 -32.18 -8.37 -3.05
CA GLU A 267 -33.45 -8.48 -2.34
C GLU A 267 -33.29 -8.70 -0.84
N LEU A 268 -32.15 -9.24 -0.37
CA LEU A 268 -31.84 -9.34 1.05
C LEU A 268 -31.13 -8.08 1.56
N GLN A 269 -30.28 -7.47 0.73
CA GLN A 269 -29.53 -6.26 1.10
C GLN A 269 -30.44 -5.07 1.42
N GLN A 270 -31.63 -5.00 0.81
CA GLN A 270 -32.61 -3.94 1.09
C GLN A 270 -32.99 -3.83 2.58
N PHE A 271 -32.90 -4.94 3.35
CA PHE A 271 -33.26 -4.96 4.77
C PHE A 271 -32.09 -4.63 5.70
N VAL A 272 -30.85 -4.83 5.24
CA VAL A 272 -29.63 -4.73 6.06
C VAL A 272 -28.90 -3.40 5.83
N GLY A 273 -29.09 -2.76 4.67
CA GLY A 273 -28.51 -1.47 4.31
C GLY A 273 -27.31 -1.61 3.37
N LYS A 274 -27.27 -0.80 2.30
CA LYS A 274 -26.36 -0.95 1.14
C LYS A 274 -24.85 -0.92 1.43
N ARG A 275 -24.42 -0.47 2.61
CA ARG A 275 -22.99 -0.37 2.99
C ARG A 275 -22.69 -1.03 4.33
N GLU A 276 -23.63 -1.80 4.86
CA GLU A 276 -23.44 -2.48 6.13
C GLU A 276 -22.60 -3.73 5.93
N LYS A 277 -21.58 -3.91 6.76
CA LYS A 277 -20.73 -5.10 6.72
C LYS A 277 -21.53 -6.30 7.20
N ILE A 278 -21.58 -7.35 6.37
CA ILE A 278 -22.12 -8.65 6.76
C ILE A 278 -21.02 -9.43 7.48
N ASP A 279 -21.26 -9.78 8.74
CA ASP A 279 -20.34 -10.64 9.48
C ASP A 279 -20.70 -12.12 9.33
N PHE A 280 -22.00 -12.41 9.29
CA PHE A 280 -22.50 -13.76 9.10
C PHE A 280 -23.85 -13.75 8.36
N ALA A 281 -24.04 -14.70 7.45
CA ALA A 281 -25.32 -14.93 6.78
C ALA A 281 -25.48 -16.43 6.51
N ASP A 282 -26.60 -17.02 6.94
CA ASP A 282 -26.92 -18.45 6.76
C ASP A 282 -28.44 -18.66 6.70
N THR A 283 -28.89 -19.65 5.93
CA THR A 283 -30.31 -20.07 5.91
C THR A 283 -30.55 -21.11 6.99
N VAL A 284 -31.03 -20.66 8.15
CA VAL A 284 -31.28 -21.47 9.35
C VAL A 284 -32.70 -22.04 9.38
N THR A 285 -32.92 -23.06 10.21
CA THR A 285 -34.27 -23.50 10.55
C THR A 285 -34.73 -22.80 11.83
N LYS A 286 -35.82 -22.03 11.76
CA LYS A 286 -36.49 -21.45 12.94
C LYS A 286 -37.73 -22.27 13.27
N TYR A 287 -37.89 -22.61 14.54
CA TYR A 287 -39.07 -23.33 15.01
C TYR A 287 -40.16 -22.35 15.46
N ASP A 288 -41.40 -22.66 15.10
CA ASP A 288 -42.57 -21.91 15.55
C ASP A 288 -43.09 -22.42 16.91
N ARG A 289 -44.22 -21.88 17.37
CA ARG A 289 -44.88 -22.29 18.61
C ARG A 289 -45.38 -23.75 18.61
N ARG A 290 -45.51 -24.41 17.46
CA ARG A 290 -45.88 -25.83 17.34
C ARG A 290 -44.65 -26.69 17.07
N PHE A 291 -43.44 -26.13 17.21
CA PHE A 291 -42.17 -26.75 16.86
C PHE A 291 -42.09 -27.20 15.39
N LYS A 292 -42.84 -26.54 14.51
CA LYS A 292 -42.68 -26.72 13.06
C LYS A 292 -41.51 -25.87 12.59
N GLY A 293 -40.54 -26.51 11.94
CA GLY A 293 -39.38 -25.84 11.36
C GLY A 293 -39.76 -25.03 10.11
N ILE A 294 -39.26 -23.81 10.02
CA ILE A 294 -39.43 -22.91 8.88
C ILE A 294 -38.07 -22.29 8.55
N LYS A 295 -37.68 -22.30 7.27
CA LYS A 295 -36.43 -21.67 6.82
C LYS A 295 -36.47 -20.15 6.99
N ARG A 296 -35.38 -19.59 7.53
CA ARG A 296 -35.15 -18.16 7.71
C ARG A 296 -33.72 -17.84 7.36
N ASP A 297 -33.50 -16.72 6.68
CA ASP A 297 -32.16 -16.22 6.46
C ASP A 297 -31.78 -15.41 7.71
N LEU A 298 -30.76 -15.88 8.41
CA LEU A 298 -30.18 -15.31 9.62
C LEU A 298 -28.98 -14.48 9.21
N ILE A 299 -29.06 -13.17 9.37
CA ILE A 299 -27.99 -12.24 9.00
C ILE A 299 -27.53 -11.50 10.26
N LEU A 300 -26.23 -11.50 10.52
CA LEU A 300 -25.58 -10.76 11.58
C LEU A 300 -24.72 -9.64 11.00
N THR A 301 -24.94 -8.45 11.53
CA THR A 301 -24.09 -7.28 11.29
C THR A 301 -23.51 -6.77 12.61
N PRO A 302 -22.60 -5.77 12.59
CA PRO A 302 -22.11 -5.15 13.81
C PRO A 302 -23.21 -4.50 14.67
N LYS A 303 -24.38 -4.18 14.10
CA LYS A 303 -25.45 -3.44 14.79
C LYS A 303 -26.64 -4.32 15.18
N CYS A 304 -27.00 -5.25 14.31
CA CYS A 304 -28.29 -5.93 14.39
C CYS A 304 -28.19 -7.38 13.91
N LEU A 305 -29.14 -8.19 14.39
CA LEU A 305 -29.45 -9.51 13.88
C LEU A 305 -30.78 -9.46 13.12
N TYR A 306 -30.81 -10.03 11.93
CA TYR A 306 -31.98 -10.03 11.06
C TYR A 306 -32.44 -11.47 10.83
N LEU A 307 -33.75 -11.68 10.90
CA LEU A 307 -34.42 -12.91 10.48
C LEU A 307 -35.35 -12.56 9.31
N ILE A 308 -35.00 -13.03 8.12
CA ILE A 308 -35.77 -12.79 6.90
C ILE A 308 -36.47 -14.10 6.53
N GLY A 309 -37.76 -14.01 6.22
CA GLY A 309 -38.58 -15.13 5.76
C GLY A 309 -39.00 -14.93 4.31
N ARG A 310 -39.56 -15.97 3.72
CA ARG A 310 -40.13 -15.96 2.38
C ARG A 310 -41.65 -16.16 2.48
N GLU A 311 -42.44 -15.31 1.83
CA GLU A 311 -43.91 -15.40 1.82
C GLU A 311 -44.47 -15.26 0.42
N LYS A 312 -45.54 -16.00 0.11
CA LYS A 312 -46.27 -15.84 -1.15
C LYS A 312 -47.19 -14.62 -1.05
N VAL A 313 -47.10 -13.73 -2.03
CA VAL A 313 -48.00 -12.58 -2.17
C VAL A 313 -49.42 -13.09 -2.40
N LYS A 314 -50.37 -12.67 -1.55
CA LYS A 314 -51.74 -13.19 -1.55
C LYS A 314 -52.71 -12.39 -2.43
N GLN A 315 -52.40 -11.13 -2.71
CA GLN A 315 -53.27 -10.16 -3.39
C GLN A 315 -52.44 -9.22 -4.28
N GLY A 316 -53.05 -8.67 -5.34
CA GLY A 316 -52.39 -7.76 -6.28
C GLY A 316 -51.82 -8.43 -7.53
N PRO A 317 -51.18 -7.65 -8.41
CA PRO A 317 -50.62 -8.13 -9.68
C PRO A 317 -49.52 -9.20 -9.49
N ASP A 318 -48.82 -9.18 -8.36
CA ASP A 318 -47.75 -10.13 -8.04
C ASP A 318 -48.23 -11.38 -7.28
N LYS A 319 -49.56 -11.63 -7.26
CA LYS A 319 -50.15 -12.77 -6.53
C LYS A 319 -49.48 -14.09 -6.95
N GLY A 320 -49.00 -14.83 -5.96
CA GLY A 320 -48.32 -16.12 -6.15
C GLY A 320 -46.79 -16.02 -6.16
N GLN A 321 -46.21 -14.84 -6.38
CA GLN A 321 -44.76 -14.64 -6.28
C GLN A 321 -44.28 -14.76 -4.82
N VAL A 322 -43.08 -15.31 -4.63
CA VAL A 322 -42.43 -15.40 -3.32
C VAL A 322 -41.62 -14.14 -3.10
N LYS A 323 -41.87 -13.44 -1.99
CA LYS A 323 -41.16 -12.24 -1.61
C LYS A 323 -40.47 -12.42 -0.26
N GLU A 324 -39.29 -11.83 -0.13
CA GLU A 324 -38.54 -11.73 1.11
C GLU A 324 -39.22 -10.74 2.05
N VAL A 325 -39.39 -11.13 3.30
CA VAL A 325 -40.05 -10.33 4.33
C VAL A 325 -39.22 -10.36 5.60
N LEU A 326 -38.79 -9.18 6.06
CA LEU A 326 -38.16 -9.02 7.35
C LEU A 326 -39.12 -9.46 8.47
N LYS A 327 -38.82 -10.58 9.12
CA LYS A 327 -39.63 -11.12 10.22
C LYS A 327 -39.20 -10.59 11.57
N ARG A 328 -37.90 -10.30 11.72
CA ARG A 328 -37.37 -9.75 12.96
C ARG A 328 -36.07 -9.00 12.70
N ARG A 329 -35.90 -7.87 13.38
CA ARG A 329 -34.64 -7.15 13.54
C ARG A 329 -34.39 -7.00 15.03
N ILE A 330 -33.25 -7.48 15.51
CA ILE A 330 -32.86 -7.46 16.91
C ILE A 330 -31.58 -6.64 17.03
N GLU A 331 -31.64 -5.54 17.76
CA GLU A 331 -30.45 -4.75 18.10
C GLU A 331 -29.58 -5.53 19.07
N MET A 332 -28.25 -5.41 18.97
CA MET A 332 -27.32 -6.17 19.82
C MET A 332 -27.59 -5.98 21.32
N GLU A 333 -28.00 -4.78 21.75
CA GLU A 333 -28.29 -4.44 23.15
C GLU A 333 -29.54 -5.13 23.71
N ARG A 334 -30.44 -5.61 22.84
CA ARG A 334 -31.68 -6.30 23.26
C ARG A 334 -31.47 -7.80 23.51
N ILE A 335 -30.33 -8.34 23.07
CA ILE A 335 -29.99 -9.75 23.28
C ILE A 335 -29.64 -9.96 24.75
N LEU A 336 -30.27 -10.96 25.38
CA LEU A 336 -30.09 -11.24 26.81
C LEU A 336 -29.08 -12.36 27.07
N SER A 337 -29.21 -13.46 26.33
CA SER A 337 -28.33 -14.64 26.46
C SER A 337 -28.58 -15.61 25.30
N VAL A 338 -27.73 -16.64 25.18
CA VAL A 338 -27.99 -17.78 24.29
C VAL A 338 -27.95 -19.07 25.10
N SER A 339 -28.97 -19.90 24.94
CA SER A 339 -29.02 -21.23 25.57
C SER A 339 -28.74 -22.34 24.57
N LEU A 340 -27.97 -23.33 25.03
CA LEU A 340 -27.44 -24.45 24.26
C LEU A 340 -27.59 -25.74 25.05
N SER A 341 -27.82 -26.86 24.36
CA SER A 341 -27.65 -28.17 25.00
C SER A 341 -26.17 -28.49 25.24
N THR A 342 -25.89 -29.49 26.07
CA THR A 342 -24.53 -30.01 26.27
C THR A 342 -24.09 -31.05 25.23
N MET A 343 -24.98 -31.45 24.31
CA MET A 343 -24.77 -32.50 23.28
C MET A 343 -24.28 -31.92 21.95
N GLN A 344 -24.00 -32.74 20.93
CA GLN A 344 -23.40 -32.30 19.66
C GLN A 344 -24.33 -31.62 18.63
N ASP A 345 -25.56 -31.27 19.02
CA ASP A 345 -26.58 -30.71 18.14
C ASP A 345 -26.26 -29.28 17.63
N ASP A 346 -27.09 -28.82 16.71
CA ASP A 346 -27.02 -27.49 16.07
C ASP A 346 -28.10 -26.53 16.55
N ILE A 347 -28.83 -26.90 17.61
CA ILE A 347 -29.96 -26.15 18.14
C ILE A 347 -29.47 -25.17 19.21
N PHE A 348 -30.04 -23.97 19.18
CA PHE A 348 -29.81 -22.94 20.19
C PHE A 348 -31.05 -22.06 20.35
N ILE A 349 -31.19 -21.47 21.53
CA ILE A 349 -32.24 -20.48 21.81
C ILE A 349 -31.56 -19.13 21.98
N LEU A 350 -31.93 -18.18 21.13
CA LEU A 350 -31.57 -16.78 21.29
C LEU A 350 -32.61 -16.10 22.19
N HIS A 351 -32.17 -15.65 23.37
CA HIS A 351 -33.01 -14.93 24.31
C HIS A 351 -32.93 -13.43 24.09
N GLU A 352 -34.09 -12.77 24.10
CA GLU A 352 -34.27 -11.35 23.83
C GLU A 352 -35.39 -10.81 24.73
N GLN A 353 -35.47 -9.49 24.91
CA GLN A 353 -36.42 -8.84 25.82
C GLN A 353 -37.90 -9.20 25.55
N GLU A 354 -38.35 -9.18 24.29
CA GLU A 354 -39.73 -9.48 23.91
C GLU A 354 -40.05 -10.98 23.98
N TYR A 355 -39.37 -11.79 23.16
CA TYR A 355 -39.58 -13.24 23.05
C TYR A 355 -38.38 -13.97 22.42
N ASP A 356 -38.28 -15.27 22.66
CA ASP A 356 -37.11 -16.05 22.25
C ASP A 356 -37.21 -16.59 20.82
N SER A 357 -36.06 -16.93 20.23
CA SER A 357 -35.99 -17.62 18.93
C SER A 357 -35.27 -18.96 19.06
N LEU A 358 -36.02 -20.06 18.86
CA LEU A 358 -35.47 -21.40 18.72
C LEU A 358 -34.97 -21.61 17.29
N LEU A 359 -33.66 -21.79 17.14
CA LEU A 359 -32.96 -21.83 15.86
C LEU A 359 -32.08 -23.09 15.76
N GLU A 360 -31.92 -23.60 14.55
CA GLU A 360 -30.96 -24.64 14.21
C GLU A 360 -30.08 -24.17 13.05
N SER A 361 -28.77 -24.19 13.26
CA SER A 361 -27.77 -23.82 12.25
C SER A 361 -26.56 -24.75 12.32
N VAL A 362 -26.21 -25.35 11.19
CA VAL A 362 -24.96 -26.13 11.05
C VAL A 362 -23.73 -25.24 11.32
N PHE A 363 -23.86 -23.93 11.13
CA PHE A 363 -22.82 -22.93 11.35
C PHE A 363 -22.84 -22.27 12.73
N LYS A 364 -23.60 -22.82 13.69
CA LYS A 364 -23.77 -22.31 15.06
C LYS A 364 -22.48 -21.85 15.75
N THR A 365 -21.39 -22.62 15.71
CA THR A 365 -20.15 -22.24 16.43
C THR A 365 -19.54 -20.94 15.91
N GLU A 366 -19.57 -20.74 14.60
CA GLU A 366 -19.08 -19.51 13.96
C GLU A 366 -20.03 -18.35 14.24
N PHE A 367 -21.33 -18.57 14.07
CA PHE A 367 -22.36 -17.60 14.40
C PHE A 367 -22.23 -17.10 15.85
N LEU A 368 -22.08 -18.00 16.82
CA LEU A 368 -21.95 -17.64 18.24
C LEU A 368 -20.67 -16.86 18.53
N SER A 369 -19.57 -17.21 17.87
CA SER A 369 -18.30 -16.47 18.04
C SER A 369 -18.43 -15.03 17.55
N LEU A 370 -19.02 -14.84 16.37
CA LEU A 370 -19.27 -13.52 15.82
C LEU A 370 -20.29 -12.74 16.64
N LEU A 371 -21.37 -13.40 17.09
CA LEU A 371 -22.40 -12.79 17.92
C LEU A 371 -21.83 -12.34 19.28
N ALA A 372 -21.07 -13.21 19.97
CA ALA A 372 -20.46 -12.88 21.25
C ALA A 372 -19.51 -11.69 21.12
N LYS A 373 -18.71 -11.66 20.05
CA LYS A 373 -17.82 -10.54 19.74
C LYS A 373 -18.59 -9.22 19.51
N ARG A 374 -19.64 -9.23 18.68
CA ARG A 374 -20.44 -8.02 18.40
C ARG A 374 -21.22 -7.54 19.60
N TYR A 375 -21.72 -8.48 20.41
CA TYR A 375 -22.34 -8.17 21.68
C TYR A 375 -21.34 -7.48 22.61
N GLU A 376 -20.15 -8.05 22.82
CA GLU A 376 -19.11 -7.45 23.67
C GLU A 376 -18.67 -6.06 23.18
N GLU A 377 -18.40 -5.90 21.88
CA GLU A 377 -18.04 -4.60 21.30
C GLU A 377 -19.12 -3.54 21.56
N LYS A 378 -20.40 -3.91 21.51
CA LYS A 378 -21.52 -2.98 21.63
C LYS A 378 -21.94 -2.72 23.08
N THR A 379 -21.94 -3.73 23.94
CA THR A 379 -22.45 -3.63 25.33
C THR A 379 -21.35 -3.57 26.38
N GLN A 380 -20.07 -3.75 25.99
CA GLN A 380 -18.91 -3.85 26.88
C GLN A 380 -19.07 -4.96 27.95
N LYS A 381 -19.83 -6.02 27.62
CA LYS A 381 -20.14 -7.16 28.49
C LYS A 381 -20.02 -8.45 27.69
N GLN A 382 -19.60 -9.53 28.34
CA GLN A 382 -19.58 -10.86 27.72
C GLN A 382 -21.00 -11.39 27.52
N LEU A 383 -21.27 -11.98 26.36
CA LEU A 383 -22.57 -12.59 26.05
C LEU A 383 -22.80 -13.82 26.94
N PRO A 384 -23.87 -13.87 27.77
CA PRO A 384 -24.11 -15.02 28.62
C PRO A 384 -24.51 -16.25 27.79
N LEU A 385 -23.69 -17.31 27.84
CA LEU A 385 -23.98 -18.61 27.24
C LEU A 385 -24.40 -19.61 28.32
N LYS A 386 -25.64 -20.09 28.25
CA LYS A 386 -26.23 -21.04 29.20
C LYS A 386 -26.24 -22.45 28.61
N PHE A 387 -25.86 -23.45 29.40
CA PHE A 387 -25.77 -24.83 28.96
C PHE A 387 -26.64 -25.73 29.84
N SER A 388 -27.64 -26.38 29.24
CA SER A 388 -28.54 -27.31 29.93
C SER A 388 -29.18 -28.25 28.91
N ASN A 389 -29.46 -29.49 29.29
CA ASN A 389 -30.22 -30.41 28.43
C ASN A 389 -31.74 -30.18 28.51
N THR A 390 -32.19 -29.27 29.37
CA THR A 390 -33.57 -28.77 29.40
C THR A 390 -33.51 -27.26 29.24
N LEU A 391 -33.99 -26.76 28.10
CA LEU A 391 -33.99 -25.35 27.76
C LEU A 391 -35.42 -24.79 27.77
N GLU A 392 -35.59 -23.61 28.34
CA GLU A 392 -36.88 -22.90 28.35
C GLU A 392 -36.95 -21.88 27.21
N LEU A 393 -38.13 -21.75 26.61
CA LEU A 393 -38.43 -20.89 25.48
C LEU A 393 -39.60 -19.98 25.82
N LYS A 394 -39.36 -18.66 25.90
CA LYS A 394 -40.40 -17.64 26.04
C LYS A 394 -41.06 -17.34 24.69
N LEU A 395 -42.38 -17.55 24.58
CA LEU A 395 -43.10 -17.27 23.34
C LEU A 395 -43.59 -15.84 23.24
N LYS A 396 -43.79 -15.38 21.99
CA LYS A 396 -44.44 -14.11 21.69
C LYS A 396 -45.88 -14.10 22.22
N LYS A 397 -46.24 -13.06 22.98
CA LYS A 397 -47.63 -12.80 23.40
C LYS A 397 -48.50 -12.58 22.15
N GLU A 398 -49.68 -13.20 22.10
CA GLU A 398 -50.67 -12.93 21.04
C GLU A 398 -51.53 -11.71 21.40
N ASN A 399 -51.93 -10.91 20.41
CA ASN A 399 -52.75 -9.72 20.65
C ASN A 399 -54.26 -10.02 20.77
N TRP A 400 -54.65 -11.24 21.13
CA TRP A 400 -56.06 -11.64 21.21
C TRP A 400 -56.54 -11.65 22.67
N GLY A 401 -57.07 -10.50 23.12
CA GLY A 401 -57.81 -10.34 24.37
C GLY A 401 -57.04 -10.52 25.70
N PRO A 402 -57.68 -10.21 26.85
CA PRO A 402 -57.06 -10.19 28.18
C PRO A 402 -56.61 -11.57 28.72
N TRP A 403 -56.83 -12.65 27.97
CA TRP A 403 -56.47 -14.03 28.32
C TRP A 403 -55.17 -14.52 27.65
N SER A 404 -54.52 -13.66 26.85
CA SER A 404 -53.32 -14.04 26.10
C SER A 404 -52.06 -14.00 26.96
N ALA A 405 -51.85 -15.05 27.76
CA ALA A 405 -50.60 -15.27 28.46
C ALA A 405 -49.49 -15.69 27.46
N GLY A 406 -48.34 -15.01 27.51
CA GLY A 406 -47.15 -15.44 26.80
C GLY A 406 -46.67 -16.77 27.38
N GLY A 407 -47.08 -17.88 26.77
CA GLY A 407 -46.73 -19.23 27.25
C GLY A 407 -45.22 -19.50 27.15
N SER A 408 -44.71 -20.32 28.06
CA SER A 408 -43.38 -20.92 27.94
C SER A 408 -43.48 -22.33 27.33
N ARG A 409 -42.42 -22.74 26.65
CA ARG A 409 -42.23 -24.10 26.14
C ARG A 409 -40.86 -24.62 26.56
N GLN A 410 -40.68 -25.93 26.53
CA GLN A 410 -39.40 -26.55 26.85
C GLN A 410 -38.83 -27.32 25.67
N VAL A 411 -37.51 -27.38 25.58
CA VAL A 411 -36.77 -28.24 24.65
C VAL A 411 -35.89 -29.15 25.50
N GLN A 412 -36.13 -30.46 25.44
CA GLN A 412 -35.43 -31.47 26.24
C GLN A 412 -34.55 -32.33 25.34
N PHE A 413 -33.30 -32.49 25.72
CA PHE A 413 -32.27 -33.20 24.96
C PHE A 413 -31.90 -34.49 25.67
N HIS A 414 -31.95 -35.59 24.92
CA HIS A 414 -31.63 -36.92 25.42
C HIS A 414 -30.69 -37.67 24.47
N GLN A 415 -29.93 -38.60 25.04
CA GLN A 415 -29.02 -39.45 24.29
C GLN A 415 -29.80 -40.32 23.29
N GLY A 416 -29.38 -40.26 22.03
CA GLY A 416 -29.96 -41.01 20.93
C GLY A 416 -28.90 -41.72 20.08
N PHE A 417 -29.23 -41.92 18.81
CA PHE A 417 -28.35 -42.55 17.82
C PHE A 417 -28.21 -41.65 16.58
N GLY A 418 -27.06 -41.75 15.90
CA GLY A 418 -26.76 -41.01 14.66
C GLY A 418 -26.36 -39.55 14.86
N ASP A 419 -25.96 -38.91 13.76
CA ASP A 419 -25.40 -37.53 13.74
C ASP A 419 -26.46 -36.44 13.48
N LEU A 420 -27.69 -36.84 13.17
CA LEU A 420 -28.83 -35.96 12.92
C LEU A 420 -29.77 -35.98 14.13
N ALA A 421 -30.25 -34.81 14.52
CA ALA A 421 -31.19 -34.70 15.64
C ALA A 421 -32.58 -35.18 15.21
N ILE A 422 -33.19 -36.06 16.00
CA ILE A 422 -34.57 -36.51 15.82
C ILE A 422 -35.47 -35.67 16.74
N LEU A 423 -36.46 -35.01 16.14
CA LEU A 423 -37.34 -34.07 16.82
C LEU A 423 -38.75 -34.66 16.99
N LYS A 424 -39.21 -34.78 18.24
CA LYS A 424 -40.54 -35.29 18.60
C LYS A 424 -41.27 -34.25 19.45
N PRO A 425 -42.15 -33.42 18.87
CA PRO A 425 -42.96 -32.50 19.64
C PRO A 425 -44.02 -33.26 20.46
N SER A 426 -44.13 -32.93 21.75
CA SER A 426 -45.13 -33.46 22.68
C SER A 426 -45.70 -32.33 23.53
N ASN A 427 -46.94 -31.92 23.25
CA ASN A 427 -47.63 -30.82 23.94
C ASN A 427 -46.80 -29.51 23.99
N LYS A 428 -46.27 -29.15 25.17
CA LYS A 428 -45.46 -27.95 25.42
C LYS A 428 -43.95 -28.21 25.36
N VAL A 429 -43.54 -29.45 25.08
CA VAL A 429 -42.14 -29.90 25.11
C VAL A 429 -41.72 -30.39 23.73
N LEU A 430 -40.53 -30.01 23.28
CA LEU A 430 -39.87 -30.62 22.13
C LEU A 430 -38.80 -31.59 22.62
N GLN A 431 -39.00 -32.88 22.35
CA GLN A 431 -38.02 -33.91 22.63
C GLN A 431 -37.01 -33.99 21.50
N VAL A 432 -35.73 -33.82 21.80
CA VAL A 432 -34.61 -33.86 20.86
C VAL A 432 -33.70 -35.03 21.22
N SER A 433 -33.55 -35.98 20.30
CA SER A 433 -32.66 -37.12 20.47
C SER A 433 -31.50 -37.04 19.49
N ILE A 434 -30.25 -37.16 19.96
CA ILE A 434 -29.05 -37.12 19.11
C ILE A 434 -27.96 -38.05 19.64
N GLY A 435 -27.20 -38.68 18.74
CA GLY A 435 -26.06 -39.53 19.09
C GLY A 435 -24.91 -38.78 19.78
N PRO A 436 -23.94 -39.51 20.36
CA PRO A 436 -22.86 -38.90 21.11
C PRO A 436 -21.84 -38.23 20.18
N GLY A 437 -21.38 -37.04 20.54
CA GLY A 437 -20.33 -36.33 19.82
C GLY A 437 -18.91 -36.70 20.28
N LEU A 438 -17.95 -35.93 19.79
CA LEU A 438 -16.60 -35.93 20.36
C LEU A 438 -16.63 -35.30 21.77
N PRO A 439 -15.68 -35.69 22.64
CA PRO A 439 -15.54 -35.15 23.99
C PRO A 439 -15.58 -33.62 24.05
N LYS A 440 -16.16 -33.07 25.11
CA LYS A 440 -16.32 -31.61 25.30
C LYS A 440 -14.99 -30.84 25.32
N ASN A 441 -13.89 -31.50 25.66
CA ASN A 441 -12.53 -30.95 25.65
C ASN A 441 -11.81 -31.03 24.28
N SER A 442 -12.48 -31.54 23.24
CA SER A 442 -11.88 -31.67 21.91
C SER A 442 -11.57 -30.30 21.30
N ARG A 443 -10.30 -30.08 20.95
CA ARG A 443 -9.81 -28.83 20.35
C ARG A 443 -9.57 -28.96 18.83
N PRO A 444 -9.65 -27.84 18.09
CA PRO A 444 -9.12 -27.73 16.74
C PRO A 444 -7.73 -28.32 16.62
N THR A 445 -7.53 -29.28 15.71
CA THR A 445 -6.19 -29.76 15.43
C THR A 445 -5.42 -28.65 14.71
N ARG A 446 -4.21 -28.34 15.19
CA ARG A 446 -3.23 -27.54 14.44
C ARG A 446 -2.78 -28.34 13.22
N ARG A 447 -3.63 -28.48 12.21
CA ARG A 447 -3.19 -28.99 10.91
C ARG A 447 -2.15 -28.03 10.36
N ASN A 448 -0.89 -28.43 10.43
CA ASN A 448 0.16 -27.92 9.58
C ASN A 448 -0.22 -28.26 8.13
N MET A 449 -1.00 -27.40 7.47
CA MET A 449 -1.29 -27.49 6.04
C MET A 449 -0.07 -27.16 5.17
N THR A 450 1.12 -27.61 5.59
CA THR A 450 2.32 -27.72 4.74
C THR A 450 2.40 -29.07 4.04
N GLN A 451 1.53 -30.04 4.37
CA GLN A 451 1.39 -31.28 3.60
C GLN A 451 0.05 -31.28 2.86
N SER A 452 0.05 -30.74 1.65
CA SER A 452 -0.89 -31.11 0.59
C SER A 452 -0.09 -31.66 -0.58
N ARG A 453 0.55 -32.81 -0.34
CA ARG A 453 1.04 -33.78 -1.34
C ARG A 453 1.01 -35.13 -0.63
N GLY A 454 -0.13 -35.80 -0.76
CA GLY A 454 -0.39 -37.07 -0.09
C GLY A 454 -1.86 -37.41 -0.21
N TYR A 455 -2.27 -37.83 -1.41
CA TYR A 455 -3.48 -38.62 -1.56
C TYR A 455 -3.24 -39.95 -0.82
N SER A 456 -3.76 -40.08 0.39
CA SER A 456 -3.99 -41.40 0.98
C SER A 456 -5.46 -41.75 0.74
N SER A 457 -5.66 -42.58 -0.28
CA SER A 457 -6.88 -43.34 -0.49
C SER A 457 -7.07 -44.27 0.71
N GLN A 458 -8.06 -43.99 1.55
CA GLN A 458 -8.68 -44.98 2.41
C GLN A 458 -10.18 -44.89 2.20
N THR A 459 -10.66 -45.80 1.38
CA THR A 459 -12.07 -46.14 1.19
C THR A 459 -12.61 -46.75 2.47
N HIS A 460 -13.29 -45.96 3.29
CA HIS A 460 -14.25 -46.52 4.26
C HIS A 460 -15.66 -46.40 3.68
N ASN A 461 -16.19 -47.54 3.27
CA ASN A 461 -17.60 -47.78 3.06
C ASN A 461 -18.37 -47.46 4.35
N ALA A 462 -19.25 -46.45 4.30
CA ALA A 462 -20.33 -46.29 5.26
C ALA A 462 -21.49 -45.57 4.57
N ASN A 463 -22.50 -46.34 4.15
CA ASN A 463 -23.80 -45.87 3.67
C ASN A 463 -24.61 -45.27 4.85
N TYR A 464 -24.19 -44.10 5.35
CA TYR A 464 -25.00 -43.27 6.24
C TYR A 464 -25.08 -41.84 5.67
N PRO A 465 -26.28 -41.22 5.64
CA PRO A 465 -26.41 -39.83 5.22
C PRO A 465 -25.63 -38.92 6.20
N MET A 466 -24.53 -38.34 5.71
CA MET A 466 -23.65 -37.47 6.47
C MET A 466 -24.22 -36.06 6.57
N ARG A 467 -24.13 -35.45 7.76
CA ARG A 467 -24.44 -34.03 8.02
C ARG A 467 -23.33 -33.13 7.47
N ALA A 468 -23.18 -33.10 6.15
CA ALA A 468 -22.23 -32.24 5.44
C ALA A 468 -22.81 -30.82 5.28
N ALA A 469 -21.98 -29.80 5.46
CA ALA A 469 -22.36 -28.43 5.13
C ALA A 469 -22.42 -28.25 3.61
N PRO A 470 -23.31 -27.41 3.06
CA PRO A 470 -23.26 -27.02 1.66
C PRO A 470 -21.89 -26.40 1.32
N PRO A 471 -21.40 -26.53 0.08
CA PRO A 471 -20.23 -25.79 -0.35
C PRO A 471 -20.47 -24.28 -0.21
N PRO A 472 -19.43 -23.46 0.02
CA PRO A 472 -19.56 -22.01 0.00
C PRO A 472 -20.18 -21.53 -1.32
N PRO A 473 -20.84 -20.35 -1.31
CA PRO A 473 -21.19 -19.64 -2.54
C PRO A 473 -19.96 -19.47 -3.45
N GLY A 474 -20.19 -19.33 -4.75
CA GLY A 474 -19.15 -19.22 -5.78
C GLY A 474 -18.00 -18.27 -5.39
N TYR A 475 -16.78 -18.69 -5.69
CA TYR A 475 -15.52 -18.05 -5.28
C TYR A 475 -15.45 -16.53 -5.46
N HIS A 476 -15.47 -15.75 -4.39
CA HIS A 476 -14.77 -14.45 -4.33
C HIS A 476 -14.12 -14.20 -2.96
N GLN A 477 -12.78 -14.07 -2.97
CA GLN A 477 -11.99 -13.59 -1.84
C GLN A 477 -12.25 -12.10 -1.65
N ASN A 478 -12.61 -11.71 -0.43
CA ASN A 478 -12.63 -10.34 0.06
C ASN A 478 -11.48 -9.47 -0.50
N GLY A 479 -11.84 -8.45 -1.29
CA GLY A 479 -11.18 -7.14 -1.29
C GLY A 479 -9.82 -6.97 -1.99
N VAL A 480 -9.60 -7.56 -3.18
CA VAL A 480 -8.49 -7.13 -4.06
C VAL A 480 -9.01 -6.90 -5.48
N ILE A 481 -8.95 -5.64 -5.93
CA ILE A 481 -9.28 -5.20 -7.29
C ILE A 481 -8.51 -6.06 -8.31
N LYS A 482 -9.23 -6.67 -9.25
CA LYS A 482 -8.65 -7.22 -10.48
C LYS A 482 -9.49 -6.84 -11.69
N ASN A 483 -8.81 -6.22 -12.66
CA ASN A 483 -9.30 -5.94 -14.00
C ASN A 483 -9.83 -7.21 -14.68
N GLN A 484 -11.00 -7.07 -15.30
CA GLN A 484 -11.66 -8.08 -16.11
C GLN A 484 -10.86 -8.34 -17.40
N PHE A 485 -10.62 -9.61 -17.70
CA PHE A 485 -10.45 -10.08 -19.07
C PHE A 485 -11.54 -11.12 -19.33
N VAL A 486 -12.34 -10.86 -20.36
CA VAL A 486 -13.47 -11.67 -20.82
C VAL A 486 -12.94 -12.81 -21.70
N PRO A 487 -13.37 -14.08 -21.52
CA PRO A 487 -13.17 -15.11 -22.53
C PRO A 487 -14.42 -15.30 -23.39
N HIS A 488 -14.24 -15.36 -24.71
CA HIS A 488 -15.23 -15.82 -25.68
C HIS A 488 -15.00 -17.30 -26.07
N PRO A 489 -16.03 -18.00 -26.58
CA PRO A 489 -16.17 -19.46 -26.48
C PRO A 489 -15.51 -20.26 -27.62
N HIS A 490 -15.31 -21.54 -27.34
CA HIS A 490 -14.69 -22.56 -28.20
C HIS A 490 -15.58 -23.09 -29.35
N ALA A 491 -14.92 -23.48 -30.45
CA ALA A 491 -15.34 -24.56 -31.37
C ALA A 491 -14.08 -25.25 -31.97
N PRO A 492 -14.19 -26.50 -32.50
CA PRO A 492 -13.17 -27.55 -32.32
C PRO A 492 -12.40 -27.98 -33.59
N GLY A 493 -11.26 -28.68 -33.42
CA GLY A 493 -10.69 -29.53 -34.48
C GLY A 493 -9.17 -29.80 -34.44
N ASN A 494 -8.79 -31.01 -33.96
CA ASN A 494 -7.77 -31.93 -34.48
C ASN A 494 -6.36 -31.45 -34.94
N GLN A 495 -5.29 -31.89 -34.24
CA GLN A 495 -4.27 -32.87 -34.68
C GLN A 495 -2.98 -32.81 -33.84
N ARG A 496 -2.34 -33.98 -33.69
CA ARG A 496 -1.09 -34.24 -32.95
C ARG A 496 0.16 -33.68 -33.66
N SER A 497 1.09 -33.11 -32.90
CA SER A 497 2.53 -33.45 -32.99
C SER A 497 3.36 -32.82 -31.85
N ASN A 498 4.21 -33.64 -31.24
CA ASN A 498 5.26 -33.26 -30.30
C ASN A 498 6.27 -32.28 -30.91
N GLN A 499 6.67 -31.23 -30.18
CA GLN A 499 8.07 -30.89 -29.89
C GLN A 499 8.18 -29.70 -28.91
N LYS A 500 9.09 -29.82 -27.94
CA LYS A 500 9.45 -28.81 -26.94
C LYS A 500 10.36 -27.76 -27.55
N SER A 501 10.02 -26.46 -27.42
CA SER A 501 10.99 -25.37 -27.28
C SER A 501 10.28 -24.10 -26.79
N LEU A 502 10.71 -23.56 -25.64
CA LEU A 502 10.19 -22.33 -25.05
C LEU A 502 11.23 -21.21 -25.26
N TYR A 503 11.06 -20.42 -26.32
CA TYR A 503 11.66 -19.09 -26.46
C TYR A 503 10.56 -18.12 -26.88
N THR A 504 10.14 -17.25 -25.97
CA THR A 504 9.16 -16.19 -26.25
C THR A 504 9.88 -15.02 -26.93
N SER A 505 9.71 -14.87 -28.24
CA SER A 505 10.05 -13.67 -28.99
C SER A 505 9.01 -12.58 -28.70
N MET A 506 9.42 -11.47 -28.09
CA MET A 506 8.58 -10.27 -28.00
C MET A 506 8.83 -9.42 -29.24
N ALA A 507 7.81 -9.29 -30.09
CA ALA A 507 7.79 -8.42 -31.25
C ALA A 507 7.86 -6.94 -30.85
N ARG A 508 8.63 -6.17 -31.62
CA ARG A 508 8.86 -4.72 -31.52
C ARG A 508 7.62 -3.92 -31.94
N PRO A 509 7.32 -2.77 -31.31
CA PRO A 509 6.74 -1.64 -32.01
C PRO A 509 7.83 -0.79 -32.68
N PRO A 510 7.65 -0.28 -33.91
CA PRO A 510 8.62 0.61 -34.54
C PRO A 510 8.56 2.02 -33.93
N LEU A 511 9.73 2.66 -33.83
CA LEU A 511 9.88 4.08 -33.47
C LEU A 511 9.49 4.98 -34.65
N PRO A 512 8.91 6.17 -34.43
CA PRO A 512 8.50 7.07 -35.52
C PRO A 512 9.72 7.67 -36.22
N ARG A 513 9.75 7.59 -37.56
CA ARG A 513 10.66 8.36 -38.42
C ARG A 513 10.14 9.79 -38.55
N GLN A 514 11.05 10.76 -38.46
CA GLN A 514 10.78 12.16 -38.78
C GLN A 514 10.38 12.30 -40.26
N GLN A 515 9.19 12.85 -40.51
CA GLN A 515 8.85 13.52 -41.76
C GLN A 515 8.30 14.91 -41.43
N SER A 516 8.95 15.89 -42.03
CA SER A 516 8.53 17.29 -42.11
C SER A 516 7.31 17.43 -43.02
N THR A 517 6.23 18.06 -42.53
CA THR A 517 5.30 18.95 -43.28
C THR A 517 4.18 19.44 -42.37
N GLY A 518 3.83 20.72 -42.50
CA GLY A 518 2.43 21.18 -42.50
C GLY A 518 1.75 21.49 -41.17
N SER A 519 1.14 22.67 -41.11
CA SER A 519 0.33 23.24 -40.04
C SER A 519 -0.90 22.40 -39.67
N ASP A 520 -1.22 22.32 -38.36
CA ASP A 520 -2.52 22.77 -37.84
C ASP A 520 -2.59 22.77 -36.31
N ARG A 521 -3.26 23.79 -35.78
CA ARG A 521 -3.54 24.01 -34.35
C ARG A 521 -4.69 23.11 -33.91
N MET A 522 -4.50 22.29 -32.87
CA MET A 522 -5.56 22.00 -31.88
C MET A 522 -4.97 21.81 -30.48
N SER A 523 -5.68 22.39 -29.52
CA SER A 523 -5.41 22.50 -28.09
C SER A 523 -5.55 21.18 -27.33
N GLN A 524 -4.52 20.80 -26.57
CA GLN A 524 -4.63 19.87 -25.43
C GLN A 524 -3.82 20.40 -24.24
N MET A 525 -4.44 20.35 -23.05
CA MET A 525 -3.90 20.76 -21.76
C MET A 525 -2.64 19.95 -21.38
N PRO A 526 -1.68 20.52 -20.64
CA PRO A 526 -0.44 19.82 -20.31
C PRO A 526 -0.65 18.74 -19.23
N GLU A 527 -0.09 17.56 -19.47
CA GLU A 527 0.04 16.46 -18.51
C GLU A 527 0.76 16.92 -17.23
N SER A 528 0.32 16.36 -16.08
CA SER A 528 0.83 16.70 -14.76
C SER A 528 2.34 16.47 -14.62
N LEU A 529 3.07 17.52 -14.24
CA LEU A 529 4.51 17.53 -13.93
C LEU A 529 4.82 17.11 -12.49
N ASP A 530 3.97 16.29 -11.86
CA ASP A 530 4.11 15.90 -10.45
C ASP A 530 5.43 15.15 -10.12
N PHE A 531 6.14 14.64 -11.12
CA PHE A 531 7.43 13.95 -10.94
C PHE A 531 8.62 14.90 -10.73
N LEU A 532 8.45 16.22 -10.90
CA LEU A 532 9.48 17.24 -10.63
C LEU A 532 9.54 17.66 -9.15
N LYS A 533 8.69 17.11 -8.27
CA LYS A 533 8.77 17.35 -6.83
C LYS A 533 9.97 16.64 -6.22
N VAL A 534 11.03 17.41 -5.94
CA VAL A 534 12.15 17.01 -5.09
C VAL A 534 11.64 16.91 -3.64
N PRO A 535 11.96 15.84 -2.88
CA PRO A 535 11.56 15.75 -1.47
C PRO A 535 12.17 16.88 -0.64
N ASP A 536 11.32 17.59 0.11
CA ASP A 536 11.71 18.52 1.17
C ASP A 536 12.30 17.71 2.34
N GLN A 537 13.57 17.32 2.25
CA GLN A 537 14.53 17.13 3.35
C GLN A 537 15.71 16.29 2.87
N GLY A 538 16.89 16.89 2.89
CA GLY A 538 18.16 16.22 2.63
C GLY A 538 18.51 15.29 3.78
N VAL A 539 18.74 14.02 3.45
CA VAL A 539 19.62 13.14 4.25
C VAL A 539 20.96 13.17 3.53
N ALA A 540 21.88 13.97 4.08
CA ALA A 540 23.28 13.93 3.70
C ALA A 540 23.86 12.56 4.08
N GLY A 541 24.57 11.94 3.15
CA GLY A 541 25.51 10.86 3.40
C GLY A 541 26.93 11.35 3.22
#